data_AF-A0A480A6M3-F1
#
_entry.id   AF-A0A480A6M3-F1
#
_cell.length_a   1.000
_cell.length_b   1.000
_cell.length_c   1.000
_cell.angle_alpha   90.00
_cell.angle_beta   90.00
_cell.angle_gamma   90.00
#
_symmetry.space_group_name_H-M   'P 1'
#
loop_
_entity.id
_entity.type
_entity.pdbx_description
1 polymer ?
#
loop_
_entity_poly.entity_id
_entity_poly.type
_entity_poly.pdbx_seq_one_letter_code
_entity_poly.pdbx_strand_id
1 'polypeptide(L)'
;MESMKIKAQIGNDRIVKIELPPEFANEELEMVIVFQRIAKTSLKSENKSPEELGYSRRFLEEVIGSWEGEMIEIPEQLQFEEREEIQWPIS
;
A
#
# COMPACT_ATOMS: atom_id res chain seq x y z
N MET A 1 26.43 -2.16 -2.97
CA MET A 1 25.45 -1.07 -2.85
C MET A 1 24.18 -1.65 -2.29
N GLU A 2 23.90 -1.40 -1.01
CA GLU A 2 22.65 -1.83 -0.36
C GLU A 2 21.71 -0.63 -0.29
N SER A 3 20.45 -0.79 -0.77
CA SER A 3 19.49 0.31 -0.82
C SER A 3 18.38 0.11 0.21
N MET A 4 18.28 1.04 1.16
CA MET A 4 17.23 1.03 2.19
C MET A 4 16.23 2.18 1.97
N LYS A 5 14.93 1.88 2.01
CA LYS A 5 13.86 2.90 1.92
C LYS A 5 13.47 3.37 3.31
N ILE A 6 13.86 4.59 3.68
CA ILE A 6 13.52 5.21 4.95
C ILE A 6 12.45 6.28 4.72
N LYS A 7 11.32 6.19 5.43
CA LYS A 7 10.29 7.24 5.45
C LYS A 7 10.57 8.16 6.62
N ALA A 8 11.04 9.38 6.33
CA ALA A 8 11.24 10.42 7.32
C ALA A 8 10.19 11.53 7.16
N GLN A 9 9.70 12.07 8.28
CA GLN A 9 8.83 13.25 8.29
C GLN A 9 9.64 14.49 8.66
N ILE A 10 9.41 15.58 7.93
CA ILE A 10 10.01 16.88 8.23
C ILE A 10 9.14 17.56 9.29
N GLY A 11 9.70 17.71 10.49
CA GLY A 11 9.07 18.47 11.58
C GLY A 11 9.14 19.98 11.37
N ASN A 12 8.61 20.75 12.33
CA ASN A 12 8.62 22.22 12.28
C ASN A 12 10.03 22.83 12.24
N ASP A 13 11.03 22.08 12.71
CA ASP A 13 12.45 22.45 12.69
C ASP A 13 13.08 22.40 11.30
N ARG A 14 12.35 21.93 10.28
CA ARG A 14 12.81 21.82 8.87
C ARG A 14 14.01 20.88 8.66
N ILE A 15 14.34 20.07 9.67
CA ILE A 15 15.45 19.10 9.64
C ILE A 15 14.87 17.69 9.42
N VAL A 16 15.47 16.93 8.49
CA VAL A 16 15.21 15.49 8.32
C VAL A 16 16.13 14.72 9.26
N LYS A 17 15.56 13.95 10.19
CA LYS A 17 16.30 13.04 11.07
C LYS A 17 16.23 11.63 10.50
N ILE A 18 17.39 11.00 10.29
CA ILE A 18 17.51 9.62 9.83
C ILE A 18 18.18 8.86 10.98
N GLU A 19 17.45 7.92 11.57
CA GLU A 19 17.97 7.06 12.64
C GLU A 19 18.36 5.72 12.01
N LEU A 20 19.64 5.39 12.07
CA LEU A 20 20.16 4.12 11.57
C LEU A 20 20.03 3.04 12.65
N PRO A 21 19.77 1.78 12.28
CA PRO A 21 19.83 0.66 13.21
C PRO A 21 21.19 0.58 13.91
N PRO A 22 21.23 0.03 15.15
CA PRO A 22 22.48 -0.14 15.90
C PRO A 22 23.48 -1.09 15.22
N GLU A 23 23.03 -1.86 14.23
CA GLU A 23 23.84 -2.77 13.42
C GLU A 23 24.96 -2.05 12.66
N PHE A 24 24.76 -0.75 12.35
CA PHE A 24 25.73 0.08 11.63
C PHE A 24 26.57 0.98 12.56
N ALA A 25 26.61 0.67 13.86
CA ALA A 25 27.30 1.49 14.84
C ALA A 25 28.83 1.43 14.64
N ASN A 26 29.48 2.60 14.60
CA ASN A 26 30.93 2.78 14.43
C ASN A 26 31.47 2.39 13.04
N GLU A 27 30.61 2.30 12.03
CA GLU A 27 31.01 2.07 10.64
C GLU A 27 30.98 3.36 9.82
N GLU A 28 31.91 3.49 8.86
CA GLU A 28 31.91 4.59 7.90
C GLU A 28 30.98 4.23 6.73
N LEU A 29 29.93 5.04 6.54
CA LEU A 29 28.87 4.78 5.57
C LEU A 29 28.83 5.90 4.53
N GLU A 30 28.98 5.53 3.26
CA GLU A 30 28.67 6.42 2.14
C GLU A 30 27.18 6.32 1.81
N MET A 31 26.45 7.44 1.97
CA MET A 31 25.00 7.49 1.76
C MET A 31 24.63 8.41 0.59
N VAL A 32 23.81 7.89 -0.32
CA VAL A 32 23.16 8.68 -1.38
C VAL A 32 21.69 8.87 -1.03
N ILE A 33 21.28 10.12 -0.80
CA ILE A 33 19.90 10.45 -0.44
C ILE A 33 19.12 10.83 -1.70
N VAL A 34 18.19 9.97 -2.09
CA VAL A 34 17.18 10.26 -3.13
C VAL A 34 15.85 10.49 -2.44
N PHE A 35 15.31 11.71 -2.52
CA PHE A 35 14.02 12.03 -1.93
C PHE A 35 12.97 12.35 -2.99
N GLN A 36 11.76 11.85 -2.77
CA GLN A 36 10.59 12.21 -3.55
C GLN A 36 9.60 12.90 -2.61
N ARG A 37 9.15 14.10 -2.97
CA ARG A 37 8.14 14.81 -2.20
C ARG A 37 6.81 14.08 -2.35
N ILE A 38 6.34 13.41 -1.30
CA ILE A 38 4.96 12.95 -1.24
C ILE A 38 4.05 14.17 -1.10
N ALA A 39 3.39 14.56 -2.20
CA ALA A 39 2.37 15.59 -2.14
C ALA A 39 1.26 15.10 -1.19
N LYS A 40 0.87 15.93 -0.21
CA LYS A 40 -0.25 15.64 0.72
C LYS A 40 -1.55 15.26 0.00
N THR A 41 -1.68 15.57 -1.29
CA THR A 41 -2.77 15.11 -2.15
C THR A 41 -2.94 13.59 -2.14
N SER A 42 -1.88 12.79 -2.00
CA SER A 42 -2.00 11.33 -2.02
C SER A 42 -2.33 10.70 -0.66
N LEU A 43 -2.30 11.49 0.42
CA LEU A 43 -2.75 11.08 1.77
C LEU A 43 -4.13 11.65 2.11
N LYS A 44 -4.62 12.61 1.32
CA LYS A 44 -6.05 12.83 1.18
C LYS A 44 -6.58 11.77 0.21
N SER A 45 -6.71 10.52 0.67
CA SER A 45 -8.01 9.90 0.47
C SER A 45 -8.96 10.89 1.11
N GLU A 46 -9.51 11.76 0.27
CA GLU A 46 -10.54 12.73 0.63
C GLU A 46 -11.56 11.87 1.35
N ASN A 47 -11.59 11.96 2.68
CA ASN A 47 -12.48 11.19 3.54
C ASN A 47 -13.84 11.84 3.40
N LYS A 48 -14.31 11.91 2.14
CA LYS A 48 -15.58 12.42 1.75
C LYS A 48 -16.57 11.51 2.40
N SER A 49 -17.44 12.12 3.19
CA SER A 49 -18.63 11.44 3.62
C SER A 49 -19.34 10.85 2.40
N PRO A 50 -20.02 9.70 2.53
CA PRO A 50 -20.78 9.12 1.42
C PRO A 50 -21.72 10.14 0.76
N GLU A 51 -22.25 11.09 1.54
CA GLU A 51 -23.08 12.21 1.08
C GLU A 51 -22.35 13.15 0.11
N GLU A 52 -21.08 13.47 0.37
CA GLU A 52 -20.24 14.30 -0.51
C GLU A 52 -19.85 13.57 -1.81
N LEU A 53 -19.95 12.24 -1.82
CA LEU A 53 -19.79 11.39 -3.01
C LEU A 53 -21.13 11.17 -3.74
N GLY A 54 -22.23 11.73 -3.24
CA GLY A 54 -23.57 11.59 -3.82
C GLY A 54 -24.31 10.31 -3.44
N TYR A 55 -23.79 9.53 -2.49
CA TYR A 55 -24.50 8.37 -1.94
C TYR A 55 -25.52 8.81 -0.89
N SER A 56 -26.67 8.13 -0.86
CA SER A 56 -27.63 8.26 0.25
C SER A 56 -26.97 7.86 1.58
N ARG A 57 -27.35 8.49 2.69
CA ARG A 57 -26.87 8.10 4.05
C ARG A 57 -27.11 6.63 4.35
N ARG A 58 -28.18 6.08 3.81
CA ARG A 58 -28.59 4.68 3.98
C ARG A 58 -28.05 3.76 2.90
N PHE A 59 -27.20 4.24 1.99
CA PHE A 59 -26.67 3.44 0.88
C PHE A 59 -26.01 2.15 1.36
N LEU A 60 -25.18 2.19 2.40
CA LEU A 60 -24.54 0.98 2.93
C LEU A 60 -25.54 0.08 3.68
N GLU A 61 -26.58 0.65 4.28
CA GLU A 61 -27.60 -0.11 5.04
C GLU A 61 -28.63 -0.77 4.12
N GLU A 62 -28.94 -0.15 2.97
CA GLU A 62 -29.96 -0.59 2.01
C GLU A 62 -29.38 -1.28 0.77
N VAL A 63 -28.07 -1.19 0.49
CA VAL A 63 -27.46 -1.80 -0.71
C VAL A 63 -26.57 -2.99 -0.38
N ILE A 64 -25.93 -3.03 0.80
CA ILE A 64 -25.15 -4.19 1.22
C ILE A 64 -26.11 -5.35 1.48
N GLY A 65 -26.03 -6.40 0.66
CA GLY A 65 -26.89 -7.58 0.76
C GLY A 65 -28.22 -7.47 0.04
N SER A 66 -28.52 -6.34 -0.61
CA SER A 66 -29.75 -6.15 -1.41
C SER A 66 -29.60 -6.62 -2.86
N TRP A 67 -28.58 -7.43 -3.16
CA TRP A 67 -28.58 -8.17 -4.41
C TRP A 67 -29.60 -9.32 -4.28
N GLU A 68 -30.87 -9.01 -4.54
CA GLU A 68 -31.98 -9.98 -4.71
C GLU A 68 -31.97 -10.61 -6.12
N GLY A 69 -30.78 -10.70 -6.75
CA GLY A 69 -30.65 -11.24 -8.10
C GLY A 69 -30.82 -12.75 -8.14
N GLU A 70 -30.66 -13.31 -9.34
CA GLU A 70 -30.75 -14.76 -9.56
C GLU A 70 -29.85 -15.53 -8.58
N MET A 71 -30.36 -16.68 -8.14
CA MET A 71 -29.66 -17.60 -7.27
C MET A 71 -28.26 -17.86 -7.86
N ILE A 72 -27.21 -17.47 -7.13
CA ILE A 72 -25.83 -17.63 -7.59
C ILE A 72 -25.57 -19.13 -7.65
N GLU A 73 -25.72 -19.73 -8.84
CA GLU A 73 -25.25 -21.08 -9.11
C GLU A 73 -23.72 -21.02 -9.14
N ILE A 74 -23.10 -21.30 -7.99
CA ILE A 74 -21.65 -21.37 -7.89
C ILE A 74 -21.24 -22.67 -8.61
N PRO A 75 -20.59 -22.61 -9.79
CA PRO A 75 -20.13 -23.83 -10.44
C PRO A 75 -19.09 -24.51 -9.55
N GLU A 76 -18.93 -25.83 -9.71
CA GLU A 76 -17.89 -26.57 -9.01
C GLU A 76 -16.52 -25.92 -9.28
N GLN A 77 -15.77 -25.66 -8.21
CA GLN A 77 -14.44 -25.09 -8.32
C GLN A 77 -13.53 -26.09 -9.06
N LEU A 78 -13.07 -25.70 -10.25
CA LEU A 78 -12.14 -26.51 -11.03
C LEU A 78 -10.81 -26.68 -10.28
N GLN A 79 -10.08 -27.74 -10.62
CA GLN A 79 -8.74 -27.95 -10.10
C GLN A 79 -7.81 -26.81 -10.54
N PHE A 80 -6.86 -26.45 -9.67
CA PHE A 80 -5.85 -25.46 -10.01
C PHE A 80 -5.02 -25.94 -11.20
N GLU A 81 -4.62 -24.99 -12.05
CA GLU A 81 -3.65 -25.24 -13.11
C GLU A 81 -2.29 -25.58 -12.48
N GLU A 82 -1.66 -26.66 -12.94
CA GLU A 82 -0.27 -26.96 -12.61
C GLU A 82 0.63 -25.93 -13.33
N ARG A 83 1.38 -25.15 -12.56
CA ARG A 83 2.36 -24.20 -13.11
C ARG A 83 3.72 -24.87 -13.25
N GLU A 84 4.45 -24.55 -14.32
CA GLU A 84 5.81 -25.04 -14.52
C GLU A 84 6.76 -24.56 -13.41
N GLU A 85 7.71 -25.40 -13.04
CA GLU A 85 8.76 -25.04 -12.09
C GLU A 85 9.63 -23.90 -12.64
N ILE A 86 9.87 -22.90 -11.80
CA ILE A 86 10.70 -21.75 -12.14
C ILE A 86 12.14 -22.24 -12.34
N GLN A 87 12.61 -22.25 -13.59
CA GLN A 87 14.01 -22.52 -13.93
C GLN A 87 14.86 -21.29 -13.59
N TRP A 88 15.51 -21.31 -12.43
CA TRP A 88 16.49 -20.29 -12.07
C TRP A 88 17.76 -20.50 -12.90
N PRO A 89 18.30 -19.46 -13.59
CA PRO A 89 19.60 -19.58 -14.22
C PRO A 89 20.66 -19.73 -13.13
N ILE A 90 21.20 -20.93 -12.99
CA ILE A 90 22.42 -21.19 -12.21
C ILE A 90 23.57 -20.40 -12.85
N SER A 91 24.15 -19.48 -12.08
CA SER A 91 25.41 -18.78 -12.41
C SER A 91 26.60 -19.55 -11.85
#